data_AF-A0A662EHD8-F1
#
_entry.id   AF-A0A662EHD8-F1
#
_cell.length_a   1.000
_cell.length_b   1.000
_cell.length_c   1.000
_cell.angle_alpha   90.00
_cell.angle_beta   90.00
_cell.angle_gamma   90.00
#
_symmetry.space_group_name_H-M   'P 1'
#
loop_
_entity.id
_entity.type
_entity.pdbx_description
1 polymer ?
#
loop_
_entity_poly.entity_id
_entity_poly.type
_entity_poly.pdbx_seq_one_letter_code
_entity_poly.pdbx_strand_id
1 'polypeptide(L)'
;MKTLILVLSVGAAVSAQAITPAQLGQELAQLLSTYVPVELFHQHAVLWKLTSGEPPSSEAAQAVLKAVGARLKRLRSVISEDSLWIPLLPTLQTASRALTGATEALAGTAIEELAPEDQEALLETLTQARKALDGLVLAGAEAAEAAGGGWEFQAAFLAQTVLLSPSPLYLNIPEEWQAYLWRNLPPDFPAEGVQALDGLLKLANRGLTESEQEGARRMAEELLRLLVEGGA
;
A
#
# COMPACT_ATOMS: atom_id res chain seq x y z
N MET A 1 22.14 60.73 -6.52
CA MET A 1 20.92 59.95 -6.20
C MET A 1 21.21 58.48 -6.52
N LYS A 2 21.25 57.61 -5.51
CA LYS A 2 21.48 56.17 -5.69
C LYS A 2 20.12 55.50 -5.93
N THR A 3 19.90 54.96 -7.12
CA THR A 3 18.73 54.15 -7.44
C THR A 3 18.93 52.76 -6.89
N LEU A 4 18.16 52.38 -5.88
CA LEU A 4 18.05 51.02 -5.39
C LEU A 4 17.19 50.23 -6.38
N ILE A 5 17.75 49.17 -6.97
CA ILE A 5 16.99 48.18 -7.73
C ILE A 5 16.54 47.13 -6.73
N LEU A 6 15.25 47.13 -6.40
CA LEU A 6 14.61 46.08 -5.62
C LEU A 6 14.29 44.91 -6.57
N VAL A 7 15.11 43.86 -6.54
CA VAL A 7 14.81 42.62 -7.25
C VAL A 7 13.88 41.79 -6.35
N LEU A 8 12.58 41.82 -6.67
CA LEU A 8 11.59 40.93 -6.06
C LEU A 8 11.77 39.53 -6.68
N SER A 9 12.38 38.64 -5.90
CA SER A 9 12.45 37.22 -6.16
C SER A 9 11.06 36.59 -6.04
N VAL A 10 10.43 36.29 -7.19
CA VAL A 10 9.30 35.36 -7.28
C VAL A 10 9.88 33.95 -7.21
N GLY A 11 10.21 33.51 -5.99
CA GLY A 11 10.38 32.09 -5.74
C GLY A 11 9.00 31.46 -5.80
N ALA A 12 8.69 30.76 -6.90
CA ALA A 12 7.57 29.84 -6.93
C ALA A 12 7.85 28.76 -5.87
N ALA A 13 7.26 28.92 -4.69
CA ALA A 13 7.13 27.83 -3.76
C ALA A 13 6.28 26.78 -4.47
N VAL A 14 6.92 25.73 -4.97
CA VAL A 14 6.25 24.47 -5.27
C VAL A 14 5.71 24.00 -3.93
N SER A 15 4.49 24.38 -3.58
CA SER A 15 3.79 23.78 -2.46
C SER A 15 3.72 22.30 -2.77
N ALA A 16 4.43 21.47 -2.00
CA ALA A 16 4.20 20.03 -2.02
C ALA A 16 2.69 19.84 -1.82
N GLN A 17 2.03 19.35 -2.85
CA GLN A 17 0.59 19.15 -2.79
C GLN A 17 0.33 18.13 -1.69
N ALA A 18 -0.49 18.51 -0.71
CA ALA A 18 -0.88 17.64 0.40
C ALA A 18 -1.47 16.33 -0.16
N ILE A 19 -1.07 15.19 0.41
CA ILE A 19 -1.58 13.89 -0.02
C ILE A 19 -3.06 13.77 0.40
N THR A 20 -3.92 13.48 -0.56
CA THR A 20 -5.34 13.25 -0.30
C THR A 20 -5.58 11.86 0.31
N PRO A 21 -6.72 11.62 0.98
CA PRO A 21 -7.08 10.29 1.48
C PRO A 21 -7.08 9.21 0.38
N ALA A 22 -7.59 9.50 -0.82
CA ALA A 22 -7.54 8.61 -1.97
C ALA A 22 -6.09 8.25 -2.38
N GLN A 23 -5.23 9.26 -2.48
CA GLN A 23 -3.81 9.06 -2.82
C GLN A 23 -3.08 8.25 -1.74
N LEU A 24 -3.39 8.45 -0.46
CA LEU A 24 -2.83 7.63 0.62
C LEU A 24 -3.28 6.17 0.50
N GLY A 25 -4.57 5.92 0.25
CA GLY A 25 -5.09 4.57 0.02
C GLY A 25 -4.40 3.88 -1.17
N GLN A 26 -4.22 4.61 -2.27
CA GLN A 26 -3.48 4.15 -3.44
C GLN A 26 -2.02 3.81 -3.10
N GLU A 27 -1.30 4.72 -2.44
CA GLU A 27 0.12 4.55 -2.08
C GLU A 27 0.34 3.34 -1.18
N LEU A 28 -0.56 3.12 -0.21
CA LEU A 28 -0.46 1.99 0.72
C LEU A 28 -0.79 0.65 0.04
N ALA A 29 -1.75 0.60 -0.89
CA ALA A 29 -2.00 -0.59 -1.71
C ALA A 29 -0.78 -0.95 -2.58
N GLN A 30 -0.17 0.05 -3.23
CA GLN A 30 1.06 -0.17 -4.01
C GLN A 30 2.23 -0.59 -3.13
N LEU A 31 2.33 -0.08 -1.91
CA LEU A 31 3.34 -0.49 -0.94
C LEU A 31 3.21 -1.97 -0.56
N LEU A 32 1.99 -2.45 -0.27
CA LEU A 32 1.75 -3.87 0.02
C LEU A 32 2.05 -4.77 -1.19
N SER A 33 1.60 -4.37 -2.38
CA SER A 33 1.90 -5.13 -3.61
C SER A 33 3.39 -5.23 -3.88
N THR A 34 4.14 -4.14 -3.63
CA THR A 34 5.60 -4.14 -3.77
C THR A 34 6.23 -5.18 -2.83
N TYR A 35 5.66 -5.41 -1.65
CA TYR A 35 6.17 -6.33 -0.63
C TYR A 35 5.96 -7.83 -0.95
N VAL A 36 5.13 -8.17 -1.93
CA VAL A 36 4.76 -9.57 -2.26
C VAL A 36 5.95 -10.53 -2.41
N PRO A 37 7.08 -10.19 -3.06
CA PRO A 37 8.23 -11.09 -3.14
C PRO A 37 8.83 -11.49 -1.78
N VAL A 38 8.71 -10.64 -0.75
CA VAL A 38 9.13 -10.97 0.61
C VAL A 38 8.18 -11.98 1.25
N GLU A 39 6.88 -11.85 1.02
CA GLU A 39 5.88 -12.81 1.49
C GLU A 39 6.07 -14.19 0.83
N LEU A 40 6.31 -14.21 -0.48
CA LEU A 40 6.58 -15.44 -1.22
C LEU A 40 7.86 -16.12 -0.72
N PHE A 41 8.93 -15.35 -0.50
CA PHE A 41 10.15 -15.87 0.11
C PHE A 41 9.87 -16.49 1.49
N HIS A 42 9.15 -15.78 2.37
CA HIS A 42 8.79 -16.27 3.70
C HIS A 42 7.98 -17.58 3.62
N GLN A 43 6.95 -17.65 2.77
CA GLN A 43 6.13 -18.84 2.59
C GLN A 43 6.95 -20.02 2.05
N HIS A 44 7.80 -19.78 1.05
CA HIS A 44 8.68 -20.81 0.50
C HIS A 44 9.70 -21.30 1.53
N ALA A 45 10.24 -20.41 2.36
CA ALA A 45 11.17 -20.79 3.42
C ALA A 45 10.50 -21.68 4.48
N VAL A 46 9.26 -21.35 4.88
CA VAL A 46 8.46 -22.20 5.77
C VAL A 46 8.19 -23.57 5.13
N LEU A 47 7.79 -23.61 3.86
CA LEU A 47 7.54 -24.86 3.14
C LEU A 47 8.80 -25.71 2.98
N TRP A 48 9.94 -25.07 2.70
CA TRP A 48 11.24 -25.73 2.60
C TRP A 48 11.60 -26.45 3.91
N LYS A 49 11.44 -25.79 5.07
CA LYS A 49 11.66 -26.41 6.39
C LYS A 49 10.80 -27.66 6.61
N LEU A 50 9.60 -27.73 6.01
CA LEU A 50 8.65 -28.84 6.17
C LEU A 50 8.88 -29.98 5.17
N THR A 51 9.44 -29.69 4.00
CA THR A 51 9.50 -30.62 2.86
C THR A 51 10.91 -31.06 2.47
N SER A 52 11.95 -30.43 3.04
CA SER A 52 13.36 -30.64 2.67
C SER A 52 13.62 -30.46 1.17
N GLY A 53 12.85 -29.59 0.51
CA GLY A 53 13.01 -29.23 -0.91
C GLY A 53 14.21 -28.32 -1.17
N GLU A 54 14.16 -27.59 -2.29
CA GLU A 54 15.16 -26.57 -2.63
C GLU A 54 14.95 -25.31 -1.76
N PRO A 55 16.02 -24.74 -1.17
CA PRO A 55 15.90 -23.50 -0.40
C PRO A 55 15.56 -22.31 -1.33
N PRO A 56 14.72 -21.36 -0.87
CA PRO A 56 14.38 -20.21 -1.69
C PRO A 56 15.54 -19.20 -1.77
N SER A 57 15.74 -18.61 -2.94
CA SER A 57 16.64 -17.45 -3.10
C SER A 57 16.05 -16.21 -2.44
N SER A 58 16.88 -15.49 -1.68
CA SER A 58 16.51 -14.25 -0.98
C SER A 58 16.69 -12.97 -1.83
N GLU A 59 17.26 -13.06 -3.03
CA GLU A 59 17.68 -11.90 -3.84
C GLU A 59 16.51 -10.94 -4.14
N ALA A 60 15.38 -11.47 -4.61
CA ALA A 60 14.20 -10.67 -4.92
C ALA A 60 13.60 -10.01 -3.66
N ALA A 61 13.57 -10.74 -2.54
CA ALA A 61 13.10 -10.21 -1.26
C ALA A 61 14.02 -9.09 -0.75
N GLN A 62 15.35 -9.25 -0.84
CA GLN A 62 16.31 -8.21 -0.46
C GLN A 62 16.16 -6.93 -1.29
N ALA A 63 15.99 -7.06 -2.62
CA ALA A 63 15.79 -5.92 -3.50
C ALA A 63 14.51 -5.15 -3.16
N VAL A 64 13.42 -5.89 -2.89
CA VAL A 64 12.13 -5.32 -2.52
C VAL A 64 12.17 -4.63 -1.16
N LEU A 65 12.79 -5.22 -0.13
CA LEU A 65 12.88 -4.59 1.19
C LEU A 65 13.50 -3.19 1.12
N LYS A 66 14.54 -3.00 0.29
CA LYS A 66 15.15 -1.70 0.02
C LYS A 66 14.17 -0.74 -0.66
N ALA A 67 13.42 -1.21 -1.66
CA ALA A 67 12.44 -0.42 -2.39
C ALA A 67 11.28 0.06 -1.49
N VAL A 68 10.75 -0.85 -0.66
CA VAL A 68 9.69 -0.53 0.31
C VAL A 68 10.20 0.44 1.38
N GLY A 69 11.42 0.24 1.89
CA GLY A 69 12.04 1.18 2.84
C GLY A 69 12.21 2.59 2.25
N ALA A 70 12.64 2.70 0.99
CA ALA A 70 12.72 3.98 0.28
C ALA A 70 11.34 4.62 0.11
N ARG A 71 10.29 3.83 -0.13
CA ARG A 71 8.92 4.31 -0.25
C ARG A 71 8.37 4.83 1.09
N LEU A 72 8.57 4.11 2.19
CA LEU A 72 8.19 4.60 3.52
C LEU A 72 8.90 5.90 3.88
N LYS A 73 10.18 6.05 3.51
CA LYS A 73 10.92 7.29 3.71
C LYS A 73 10.30 8.46 2.95
N ARG A 74 9.88 8.26 1.69
CA ARG A 74 9.16 9.29 0.91
C ARG A 74 7.82 9.62 1.55
N LEU A 75 7.02 8.60 1.88
CA LEU A 75 5.71 8.78 2.51
C LEU A 75 5.81 9.55 3.82
N ARG A 76 6.82 9.27 4.65
CA ARG A 76 7.11 10.04 5.86
C ARG A 76 7.39 11.52 5.60
N SER A 77 8.12 11.85 4.53
CA SER A 77 8.40 13.25 4.16
C SER A 77 7.10 13.98 3.85
N VAL A 78 6.26 13.38 3.00
CA VAL A 78 4.96 13.95 2.59
C VAL A 78 4.04 14.12 3.81
N ILE A 79 3.95 13.10 4.67
CA ILE A 79 3.11 13.13 5.87
C ILE A 79 3.62 14.13 6.92
N SER A 80 4.93 14.37 7.01
CA SER A 80 5.48 15.33 7.97
C SER A 80 5.21 16.80 7.61
N GLU A 81 4.87 17.06 6.34
CA GLU A 81 4.57 18.39 5.83
C GLU A 81 3.08 18.75 5.96
N ASP A 82 2.22 17.76 6.28
CA ASP A 82 0.77 17.90 6.37
C ASP A 82 0.27 17.55 7.77
N SER A 83 -0.33 18.53 8.45
CA SER A 83 -0.87 18.37 9.80
C SER A 83 -1.96 17.30 9.91
N LEU A 84 -2.67 16.99 8.82
CA LEU A 84 -3.73 16.00 8.78
C LEU A 84 -3.21 14.59 9.13
N TRP A 85 -1.98 14.29 8.72
CA TRP A 85 -1.41 12.95 8.76
C TRP A 85 -0.43 12.74 9.91
N ILE A 86 -0.20 13.75 10.76
CA ILE A 86 0.66 13.65 11.95
C ILE A 86 0.37 12.40 12.81
N PRO A 87 -0.90 12.00 13.05
CA PRO A 87 -1.19 10.78 13.81
C PRO A 87 -0.61 9.48 13.22
N LEU A 88 -0.26 9.45 11.92
CA LEU A 88 0.36 8.30 11.26
C LEU A 88 1.86 8.16 11.53
N LEU A 89 2.53 9.22 11.97
CA LEU A 89 3.99 9.25 12.14
C LEU A 89 4.53 8.13 13.05
N PRO A 90 3.90 7.80 14.20
CA PRO A 90 4.34 6.68 15.03
C PRO A 90 4.26 5.33 14.30
N THR A 91 3.18 5.07 13.57
CA THR A 91 2.98 3.81 12.85
C THR A 91 3.93 3.69 11.66
N LEU A 92 4.18 4.78 10.93
CA LEU A 92 5.22 4.86 9.89
C LEU A 92 6.61 4.57 10.46
N GLN A 93 6.92 5.09 11.64
CA GLN A 93 8.20 4.84 12.30
C GLN A 93 8.34 3.38 12.71
N THR A 94 7.28 2.77 13.23
CA THR A 94 7.24 1.33 13.55
C THR A 94 7.46 0.48 12.31
N ALA A 95 6.72 0.73 11.22
CA ALA A 95 6.90 0.05 9.94
C ALA A 95 8.32 0.21 9.37
N SER A 96 8.87 1.43 9.44
CA SER A 96 10.24 1.71 8.97
C SER A 96 11.29 0.93 9.76
N ARG A 97 11.17 0.87 11.09
CA ARG A 97 12.09 0.11 11.94
C ARG A 97 12.00 -1.39 11.68
N ALA A 98 10.78 -1.92 11.55
CA ALA A 98 10.58 -3.34 11.28
C ALA A 98 11.18 -3.74 9.91
N LEU A 99 11.04 -2.90 8.88
CA LEU A 99 11.68 -3.13 7.59
C LEU A 99 13.20 -3.03 7.63
N THR A 100 13.77 -2.12 8.43
CA THR A 100 15.22 -2.07 8.65
C THR A 100 15.69 -3.39 9.27
N GLY A 101 15.03 -3.86 10.32
CA GLY A 101 15.36 -5.15 10.93
C GLY A 101 15.24 -6.32 9.95
N ALA A 102 14.18 -6.36 9.13
CA ALA A 102 14.04 -7.37 8.08
C ALA A 102 15.14 -7.29 7.02
N THR A 103 15.55 -6.08 6.63
CA THR A 103 16.64 -5.88 5.67
C THR A 103 17.97 -6.37 6.21
N GLU A 104 18.25 -6.11 7.50
CA GLU A 104 19.45 -6.55 8.19
C GLU A 104 19.47 -8.07 8.38
N ALA A 105 18.34 -8.67 8.80
CA ALA A 105 18.22 -10.11 8.99
C ALA A 105 18.38 -10.89 7.68
N LEU A 106 17.92 -10.32 6.56
CA LEU A 106 18.02 -10.96 5.24
C LEU A 106 19.38 -10.70 4.56
N ALA A 107 20.30 -9.97 5.19
CA ALA A 107 21.55 -9.55 4.57
C ALA A 107 22.59 -10.69 4.54
N GLY A 108 23.13 -10.97 3.35
CA GLY A 108 24.47 -11.55 3.18
C GLY A 108 24.62 -13.07 3.31
N THR A 109 23.68 -13.79 3.92
CA THR A 109 23.78 -15.24 4.09
C THR A 109 22.57 -15.95 3.49
N ALA A 110 22.80 -17.04 2.75
CA ALA A 110 21.72 -17.86 2.23
C ALA A 110 20.97 -18.54 3.39
N ILE A 111 19.66 -18.73 3.28
CA ILE A 111 18.84 -19.18 4.41
C ILE A 111 19.24 -20.57 4.90
N GLU A 112 19.70 -21.43 4.00
CA GLU A 112 20.20 -22.77 4.26
C GLU A 112 21.54 -22.81 5.00
N GLU A 113 22.29 -21.70 4.99
CA GLU A 113 23.57 -21.56 5.69
C GLU A 113 23.39 -21.03 7.12
N LEU A 114 22.21 -20.54 7.47
CA LEU A 114 21.88 -20.05 8.80
C LEU A 114 21.64 -21.22 9.77
N ALA A 115 22.00 -21.03 11.04
CA ALA A 115 21.62 -21.96 12.11
C ALA A 115 20.07 -21.99 12.26
N PRO A 116 19.47 -23.12 12.69
CA PRO A 116 18.01 -23.23 12.80
C PRO A 116 17.34 -22.12 13.62
N GLU A 117 17.97 -21.68 14.70
CA GLU A 117 17.54 -20.57 15.54
C GLU A 117 17.55 -19.22 14.79
N ASP A 118 18.55 -19.00 13.94
CA ASP A 118 18.68 -17.79 13.12
C ASP A 118 17.67 -17.79 11.97
N GLN A 119 17.36 -18.97 11.41
CA GLN A 119 16.28 -19.13 10.42
C GLN A 119 14.92 -18.77 11.03
N GLU A 120 14.65 -19.20 12.27
CA GLU A 120 13.40 -18.86 12.97
C GLU A 120 13.32 -17.38 13.31
N ALA A 121 14.42 -16.79 13.80
CA ALA A 121 14.51 -15.37 14.05
C ALA A 121 14.28 -14.53 12.78
N LEU A 122 14.83 -14.98 11.64
CA LEU A 122 14.57 -14.36 10.34
C LEU A 122 13.08 -14.38 9.98
N LEU A 123 12.43 -15.55 10.04
CA LEU A 123 11.01 -15.69 9.66
C LEU A 123 10.10 -14.86 10.58
N GLU A 124 10.39 -14.83 11.88
CA GLU A 124 9.68 -13.99 12.83
C GLU A 124 9.89 -12.50 12.51
N THR A 125 11.11 -12.08 12.15
CA THR A 125 11.40 -10.70 11.75
C THR A 125 10.62 -10.29 10.49
N LEU A 126 10.54 -11.16 9.49
CA LEU A 126 9.74 -10.92 8.28
C LEU A 126 8.24 -10.86 8.59
N THR A 127 7.76 -11.69 9.52
CA THR A 127 6.38 -11.65 10.02
C THR A 127 6.07 -10.33 10.73
N GLN A 128 6.98 -9.84 11.57
CA GLN A 128 6.84 -8.55 12.25
C GLN A 128 6.84 -7.38 11.28
N ALA A 129 7.71 -7.41 10.26
CA ALA A 129 7.70 -6.42 9.19
C ALA A 129 6.36 -6.39 8.46
N ARG A 130 5.81 -7.56 8.10
CA ARG A 130 4.50 -7.66 7.45
C ARG A 130 3.38 -7.09 8.32
N LYS A 131 3.33 -7.45 9.60
CA LYS A 131 2.36 -6.94 10.58
C LYS A 131 2.45 -5.43 10.76
N ALA A 132 3.67 -4.87 10.74
CA ALA A 132 3.86 -3.43 10.84
C ALA A 132 3.33 -2.69 9.60
N LEU A 133 3.40 -3.29 8.41
CA LEU A 133 2.78 -2.75 7.20
C LEU A 133 1.24 -2.85 7.26
N ASP A 134 0.67 -3.95 7.78
CA ASP A 134 -0.77 -4.03 8.04
C ASP A 134 -1.23 -2.94 9.01
N GLY A 135 -0.51 -2.78 10.11
CA GLY A 135 -0.79 -1.74 11.09
C GLY A 135 -0.76 -0.34 10.47
N LEU A 136 0.15 -0.09 9.52
CA LEU A 136 0.21 1.17 8.79
C LEU A 136 -1.02 1.40 7.90
N VAL A 137 -1.51 0.36 7.22
CA VAL A 137 -2.73 0.45 6.40
C VAL A 137 -3.95 0.75 7.27
N LEU A 138 -4.09 0.04 8.39
CA LEU A 138 -5.18 0.26 9.34
C LEU A 138 -5.14 1.68 9.93
N ALA A 139 -3.97 2.12 10.38
CA ALA A 139 -3.80 3.48 10.89
C ALA A 139 -4.12 4.52 9.79
N GLY A 140 -3.69 4.26 8.53
CA GLY A 140 -4.01 5.09 7.37
C GLY A 140 -5.51 5.25 7.16
N ALA A 141 -6.26 4.15 7.23
CA ALA A 141 -7.70 4.15 7.14
C ALA A 141 -8.36 4.93 8.28
N GLU A 142 -7.91 4.73 9.52
CA GLU A 142 -8.43 5.45 10.70
C GLU A 142 -8.15 6.97 10.63
N ALA A 143 -6.96 7.36 10.17
CA ALA A 143 -6.60 8.75 9.99
C ALA A 143 -7.44 9.39 8.87
N ALA A 144 -7.66 8.67 7.77
CA ALA A 144 -8.53 9.12 6.69
C ALA A 144 -9.99 9.28 7.17
N GLU A 145 -10.50 8.34 7.96
CA GLU A 145 -11.83 8.42 8.57
C GLU A 145 -11.94 9.66 9.48
N ALA A 146 -10.96 9.88 10.35
CA ALA A 146 -10.93 11.06 11.23
C ALA A 146 -10.84 12.38 10.47
N ALA A 147 -10.25 12.36 9.27
CA ALA A 147 -10.20 13.48 8.34
C ALA A 147 -11.49 13.67 7.51
N GLY A 148 -12.47 12.76 7.63
CA GLY A 148 -13.69 12.77 6.83
C GLY A 148 -13.54 12.19 5.42
N GLY A 149 -12.39 11.57 5.10
CA GLY A 149 -12.07 10.99 3.79
C GLY A 149 -11.87 9.47 3.82
N GLY A 150 -12.50 8.78 4.77
CA GLY A 150 -12.33 7.34 4.96
C GLY A 150 -12.83 6.53 3.76
N TRP A 151 -13.93 6.97 3.13
CA TRP A 151 -14.48 6.27 1.97
C TRP A 151 -13.55 6.34 0.75
N GLU A 152 -12.99 7.51 0.47
CA GLU A 152 -12.05 7.77 -0.63
C GLU A 152 -10.79 6.93 -0.46
N PHE A 153 -10.27 6.85 0.77
CA PHE A 153 -9.14 5.98 1.09
C PHE A 153 -9.46 4.51 0.77
N GLN A 154 -10.60 4.01 1.27
CA GLN A 154 -10.98 2.60 1.13
C GLN A 154 -11.26 2.22 -0.33
N ALA A 155 -11.96 3.08 -1.06
CA ALA A 155 -12.28 2.87 -2.47
C ALA A 155 -11.02 2.91 -3.35
N ALA A 156 -10.10 3.86 -3.10
CA ALA A 156 -8.84 3.95 -3.83
C ALA A 156 -7.91 2.77 -3.51
N PHE A 157 -7.84 2.35 -2.24
CA PHE A 157 -7.09 1.16 -1.82
C PHE A 157 -7.60 -0.10 -2.52
N LEU A 158 -8.93 -0.30 -2.57
CA LEU A 158 -9.57 -1.40 -3.29
C LEU A 158 -9.23 -1.37 -4.79
N ALA A 159 -9.49 -0.24 -5.46
CA ALA A 159 -9.25 -0.08 -6.89
C ALA A 159 -7.79 -0.37 -7.22
N GLN A 160 -6.87 0.23 -6.48
CA GLN A 160 -5.44 0.03 -6.70
C GLN A 160 -5.00 -1.41 -6.45
N THR A 161 -5.59 -2.10 -5.47
CA THR A 161 -5.33 -3.53 -5.20
C THR A 161 -5.77 -4.42 -6.37
N VAL A 162 -6.92 -4.14 -6.97
CA VAL A 162 -7.40 -4.86 -8.17
C VAL A 162 -6.42 -4.70 -9.34
N LEU A 163 -5.93 -3.48 -9.57
CA LEU A 163 -5.00 -3.19 -10.67
C LEU A 163 -3.64 -3.84 -10.51
N LEU A 164 -3.16 -3.96 -9.26
CA LEU A 164 -1.87 -4.57 -8.94
C LEU A 164 -1.93 -6.09 -8.89
N SER A 165 -3.13 -6.67 -8.83
CA SER A 165 -3.27 -8.10 -8.72
C SER A 165 -2.83 -8.80 -10.01
N PRO A 166 -1.88 -9.76 -9.93
CA PRO A 166 -1.42 -10.50 -11.11
C PRO A 166 -2.55 -11.30 -11.74
N SER A 167 -3.55 -11.70 -10.93
CA SER A 167 -4.84 -12.14 -11.41
C SER A 167 -5.90 -11.83 -10.35
N PRO A 168 -6.96 -11.07 -10.66
CA PRO A 168 -8.02 -10.74 -9.69
C PRO A 168 -8.93 -11.94 -9.36
N LEU A 169 -8.49 -13.17 -9.63
CA LEU A 169 -9.14 -14.44 -9.28
C LEU A 169 -9.55 -14.55 -7.80
N TYR A 170 -8.96 -13.72 -6.94
CA TYR A 170 -9.29 -13.66 -5.52
C TYR A 170 -9.42 -12.21 -5.05
N LEU A 171 -10.32 -11.45 -5.68
CA LEU A 171 -10.85 -10.23 -5.06
C LEU A 171 -11.68 -10.63 -3.83
N ASN A 172 -11.01 -10.95 -2.72
CA ASN A 172 -11.68 -11.35 -1.48
C ASN A 172 -12.02 -10.10 -0.67
N ILE A 173 -13.27 -9.66 -0.74
CA ILE A 173 -13.76 -8.48 -0.03
C ILE A 173 -14.74 -8.94 1.05
N PRO A 174 -14.40 -8.78 2.34
CA PRO A 174 -15.31 -9.07 3.44
C PRO A 174 -16.62 -8.30 3.31
N GLU A 175 -17.75 -8.91 3.66
CA GLU A 175 -19.09 -8.31 3.56
C GLU A 175 -19.18 -6.98 4.33
N GLU A 176 -18.51 -6.89 5.48
CA GLU A 176 -18.40 -5.67 6.28
C GLU A 176 -17.72 -4.51 5.54
N TRP A 177 -16.70 -4.81 4.73
CA TRP A 177 -16.02 -3.80 3.92
C TRP A 177 -16.91 -3.34 2.76
N GLN A 178 -17.62 -4.27 2.12
CA GLN A 178 -18.61 -3.93 1.08
C GLN A 178 -19.72 -3.03 1.65
N ALA A 179 -20.24 -3.39 2.82
CA ALA A 179 -21.28 -2.61 3.50
C ALA A 179 -20.77 -1.21 3.87
N TYR A 180 -19.51 -1.09 4.32
CA TYR A 180 -18.89 0.20 4.58
C TYR A 180 -18.80 1.06 3.30
N LEU A 181 -18.33 0.49 2.18
CA LEU A 181 -18.19 1.21 0.92
C LEU A 181 -19.55 1.70 0.38
N TRP A 182 -20.60 0.91 0.55
CA TRP A 182 -21.95 1.32 0.16
C TRP A 182 -22.57 2.37 1.07
N ARG A 183 -22.44 2.18 2.39
CA ARG A 183 -23.04 3.09 3.38
C ARG A 183 -22.44 4.49 3.33
N ASN A 184 -21.15 4.59 3.04
CA ASN A 184 -20.40 5.84 3.07
C ASN A 184 -20.15 6.43 1.67
N LEU A 185 -20.76 5.87 0.62
CA LEU A 185 -20.68 6.41 -0.73
C LEU A 185 -21.19 7.86 -0.75
N PRO A 186 -20.41 8.85 -1.23
CA PRO A 186 -20.87 10.23 -1.33
C PRO A 186 -22.09 10.33 -2.25
N PRO A 187 -23.13 11.11 -1.88
CA PRO A 187 -24.38 11.20 -2.65
C PRO A 187 -24.18 11.81 -4.03
N ASP A 188 -23.17 12.67 -4.19
CA ASP A 188 -22.84 13.37 -5.43
C ASP A 188 -21.70 12.67 -6.21
N PHE A 189 -21.31 11.45 -5.82
CA PHE A 189 -20.25 10.72 -6.53
C PHE A 189 -20.68 10.38 -7.97
N PRO A 190 -19.80 10.53 -8.98
CA PRO A 190 -20.16 10.32 -10.38
C PRO A 190 -20.75 8.93 -10.65
N ALA A 191 -21.80 8.88 -11.46
CA ALA A 191 -22.54 7.64 -11.75
C ALA A 191 -21.66 6.55 -12.36
N GLU A 192 -20.66 6.93 -13.15
CA GLU A 192 -19.64 6.06 -13.72
C GLU A 192 -18.81 5.38 -12.61
N GLY A 193 -18.42 6.14 -11.59
CA GLY A 193 -17.70 5.63 -10.43
C GLY A 193 -18.56 4.71 -9.56
N VAL A 194 -19.85 5.03 -9.38
CA VAL A 194 -20.80 4.16 -8.68
C VAL A 194 -20.97 2.82 -9.42
N GLN A 195 -21.11 2.85 -10.75
CA GLN A 195 -21.19 1.64 -11.58
C GLN A 195 -19.91 0.81 -11.53
N ALA A 196 -18.74 1.47 -11.55
CA ALA A 196 -17.46 0.82 -11.42
C ALA A 196 -17.32 0.10 -10.06
N LEU A 197 -17.67 0.78 -8.96
CA LEU A 197 -17.67 0.18 -7.62
C LEU A 197 -18.64 -1.01 -7.54
N ASP A 198 -19.88 -0.85 -7.99
CA ASP A 198 -20.88 -1.93 -8.01
C ASP A 198 -20.38 -3.16 -8.78
N GLY A 199 -19.83 -2.94 -9.97
CA GLY A 199 -19.30 -4.02 -10.79
C GLY A 199 -18.11 -4.73 -10.13
N LEU A 200 -17.19 -4.00 -9.50
CA LEU A 200 -16.09 -4.60 -8.73
C LEU A 200 -16.62 -5.47 -7.58
N LEU A 201 -17.58 -4.95 -6.80
CA LEU A 201 -18.14 -5.67 -5.66
C LEU A 201 -18.93 -6.92 -6.10
N LYS A 202 -19.62 -6.89 -7.24
CA LYS A 202 -20.31 -8.06 -7.83
C LYS A 202 -19.36 -9.16 -8.31
N LEU A 203 -18.15 -8.77 -8.72
CA LEU A 203 -17.10 -9.71 -9.12
C LEU A 203 -16.28 -10.22 -7.93
N ALA A 204 -16.42 -9.61 -6.75
CA ALA A 204 -15.72 -10.06 -5.55
C ALA A 204 -16.14 -11.49 -5.13
N ASN A 205 -15.24 -12.16 -4.43
CA ASN A 205 -15.46 -13.46 -3.77
C ASN A 205 -15.82 -14.62 -4.71
N ARG A 206 -15.50 -14.54 -6.01
CA ARG A 206 -15.71 -15.63 -6.98
C ARG A 206 -14.56 -15.78 -7.97
N GLY A 207 -14.44 -16.96 -8.58
CA GLY A 207 -13.49 -17.18 -9.68
C GLY A 207 -13.91 -16.38 -10.92
N LEU A 208 -12.96 -15.64 -11.50
CA LEU A 208 -13.18 -14.75 -12.64
C LEU A 208 -12.59 -15.34 -13.94
N THR A 209 -13.38 -15.29 -15.01
CA THR A 209 -12.88 -15.52 -16.38
C THR A 209 -11.96 -14.38 -16.83
N GLU A 210 -11.07 -14.62 -17.80
CA GLU A 210 -10.15 -13.58 -18.32
C GLU A 210 -10.88 -12.29 -18.73
N SER A 211 -12.05 -12.41 -19.38
CA SER A 211 -12.86 -11.25 -19.76
C SER A 211 -13.41 -10.48 -18.55
N GLU A 212 -13.75 -11.16 -17.46
CA GLU A 212 -14.18 -10.50 -16.22
C GLU A 212 -13.01 -9.87 -15.48
N GLN A 213 -11.80 -10.45 -15.57
CA GLN A 213 -10.59 -9.85 -15.02
C GLN A 213 -10.27 -8.53 -15.72
N GLU A 214 -10.36 -8.50 -17.05
CA GLU A 214 -10.18 -7.26 -17.84
C GLU A 214 -11.30 -6.25 -17.57
N GLY A 215 -12.54 -6.73 -17.35
CA GLY A 215 -13.64 -5.89 -16.87
C GLY A 215 -13.35 -5.26 -15.52
N ALA A 216 -12.88 -6.04 -14.55
CA ALA A 216 -12.52 -5.57 -13.21
C ALA A 216 -11.40 -4.53 -13.26
N ARG A 217 -10.38 -4.73 -14.09
CA ARG A 217 -9.29 -3.76 -14.27
C ARG A 217 -9.79 -2.41 -14.79
N ARG A 218 -10.62 -2.41 -15.84
CA ARG A 218 -11.21 -1.17 -16.38
C ARG A 218 -12.09 -0.45 -15.36
N MET A 219 -12.87 -1.18 -14.56
CA MET A 219 -13.67 -0.58 -13.49
C MET A 219 -12.80 0.02 -12.38
N ALA A 220 -11.73 -0.68 -11.99
CA ALA A 220 -10.79 -0.16 -11.00
C ALA A 220 -10.00 1.06 -11.51
N GLU A 221 -9.60 1.07 -12.78
CA GLU A 221 -8.99 2.24 -13.43
C GLU A 221 -9.92 3.45 -13.39
N GLU A 222 -11.18 3.26 -13.79
CA GLU A 222 -12.17 4.34 -13.81
C GLU A 222 -12.45 4.87 -12.40
N LEU A 223 -12.64 3.97 -11.43
CA LEU A 223 -12.86 4.35 -10.03
C LEU A 223 -11.66 5.13 -9.48
N LEU A 224 -10.43 4.65 -9.71
CA LEU A 224 -9.22 5.31 -9.21
C LEU A 224 -8.99 6.67 -9.87
N ARG A 225 -9.25 6.79 -11.19
CA ARG A 225 -9.16 8.04 -11.93
C ARG A 225 -10.09 9.10 -11.33
N LEU A 226 -11.34 8.74 -11.06
CA LEU A 226 -12.31 9.66 -10.46
C LEU A 226 -11.92 10.08 -9.04
N LEU A 227 -11.36 9.16 -8.24
CA LEU A 227 -10.95 9.44 -6.86
C LEU A 227 -9.67 10.30 -6.77
N VAL A 228 -8.69 10.07 -7.64
CA VAL A 228 -7.36 10.69 -7.53
C VAL A 228 -7.21 11.92 -8.43
N GLU A 229 -7.79 11.89 -9.63
CA GLU A 229 -7.66 12.98 -10.62
C GLU A 229 -8.92 13.86 -10.69
N GLY A 230 -10.08 13.30 -10.36
CA GLY A 230 -11.38 13.97 -10.47
C GLY A 230 -11.68 14.97 -9.35
N GLY A 231 -11.00 14.87 -8.20
CA GLY A 231 -11.29 15.66 -7.01
C GLY A 231 -12.73 15.45 -6.53
N ALA A 232 -12.96 14.33 -5.84
CA ALA A 232 -14.20 14.13 -5.07
C ALA A 232 -14.21 15.02 -3.82
#